data_AF-A0A1G0VPY2-F1
#
_entry.id   AF-A0A1G0VPY2-F1
#
_cell.length_a   1.000
_cell.length_b   1.000
_cell.length_c   1.000
_cell.angle_alpha   90.00
_cell.angle_beta   90.00
_cell.angle_gamma   90.00
#
_symmetry.space_group_name_H-M   'P 1'
#
loop_
_entity.id
_entity.type
_entity.pdbx_description
1 polymer ?
#
loop_
_entity_poly.entity_id
_entity_poly.type
_entity_poly.pdbx_seq_one_letter_code
_entity_poly.pdbx_strand_id
1 'polypeptide(L)'
;MTTQDLVNDFINVTVEVYKETKEFLNFSYNQINWRPSDKQWSVGECFEHLIRTNSKYIPAYQEYALTGIKNKPETFRHTIIGKMLINSMKPENKRKTKTPGAFNPFGSVIKENIVKDFLHQNNEVV
;
A
#
# COMPACT_ATOMS: atom_id res chain seq x y z
N MET A 1 3.23 22.56 1.58
CA MET A 1 3.72 21.23 1.25
C MET A 1 4.68 21.33 0.09
N THR A 2 5.96 21.14 0.38
CA THR A 2 7.04 20.96 -0.58
C THR A 2 7.07 19.50 -1.05
N THR A 3 7.83 19.22 -2.11
CA THR A 3 8.16 17.84 -2.51
C THR A 3 8.87 17.07 -1.40
N GLN A 4 9.71 17.75 -0.61
CA GLN A 4 10.39 17.13 0.53
C GLN A 4 9.41 16.78 1.67
N ASP A 5 8.42 17.65 1.94
CA ASP A 5 7.38 17.36 2.93
C ASP A 5 6.62 16.08 2.54
N LEU A 6 6.26 15.94 1.26
CA LEU A 6 5.54 14.77 0.77
C LEU A 6 6.37 13.48 0.89
N VAL A 7 7.67 13.54 0.61
CA VAL A 7 8.58 12.40 0.79
C VAL A 7 8.68 12.01 2.26
N ASN A 8 8.83 13.00 3.16
CA ASN A 8 8.89 12.75 4.60
C ASN A 8 7.58 12.15 5.13
N ASP A 9 6.44 12.67 4.70
CA ASP A 9 5.11 12.13 5.05
C ASP A 9 4.97 10.68 4.59
N PHE A 10 5.39 10.38 3.35
CA PHE A 10 5.38 9.02 2.82
C PHE A 10 6.25 8.06 3.64
N ILE A 11 7.48 8.46 3.98
CA ILE A 11 8.39 7.67 4.81
C ILE A 11 7.78 7.42 6.20
N ASN A 12 7.24 8.47 6.82
CA ASN A 12 6.63 8.38 8.16
C ASN A 12 5.46 7.40 8.17
N VAL A 13 4.53 7.52 7.21
CA VAL A 13 3.39 6.60 7.08
C VAL A 13 3.88 5.17 6.82
N THR A 14 4.90 4.98 5.98
CA THR A 14 5.44 3.65 5.68
C THR A 14 6.06 2.99 6.92
N VAL A 15 6.73 3.77 7.76
CA VAL A 15 7.27 3.32 9.05
C VAL A 15 6.17 3.01 10.06
N GLU A 16 5.10 3.79 10.12
CA GLU A 16 3.93 3.53 10.98
C GLU A 16 3.22 2.24 10.57
N VAL A 17 2.91 2.08 9.28
CA VAL A 17 2.32 0.86 8.72
C VAL A 17 3.18 -0.36 9.03
N TYR A 18 4.51 -0.26 8.94
CA TYR A 18 5.40 -1.34 9.31
C TYR A 18 5.27 -1.74 10.79
N LYS A 19 5.19 -0.76 11.69
CA LYS A 19 5.05 -1.00 13.14
C LYS A 19 3.71 -1.66 13.46
N GLU A 20 2.61 -1.12 12.93
CA GLU A 20 1.26 -1.67 13.14
C GLU A 20 1.14 -3.07 12.56
N THR A 21 1.71 -3.31 11.38
CA THR A 21 1.61 -4.63 10.72
C THR A 21 2.32 -5.73 11.51
N LYS A 22 3.34 -5.42 12.32
CA LYS A 22 4.01 -6.43 13.16
C LYS A 22 3.07 -7.08 14.16
N GLU A 23 2.01 -6.41 14.60
CA GLU A 23 1.05 -6.99 15.55
C GLU A 23 0.36 -8.23 14.98
N PHE A 24 0.16 -8.27 13.66
CA PHE A 24 -0.46 -9.37 12.93
C PHE A 24 0.44 -10.61 12.83
N LEU A 25 1.74 -10.51 13.13
CA LEU A 25 2.63 -11.69 13.17
C LEU A 25 2.25 -12.68 14.26
N ASN A 26 1.53 -12.23 15.29
CA ASN A 26 1.08 -13.07 16.40
C ASN A 26 -0.24 -13.79 16.10
N PHE A 27 -0.85 -13.54 14.94
CA PHE A 27 -2.15 -14.09 14.59
C PHE A 27 -1.96 -15.44 13.90
N SER A 28 -2.83 -16.40 14.23
CA SER A 28 -2.85 -17.69 13.55
C SER A 28 -3.31 -17.53 12.10
N TYR A 29 -2.96 -18.52 11.26
CA TYR A 29 -3.44 -18.61 9.89
C TYR A 29 -4.97 -18.45 9.77
N ASN A 30 -5.72 -19.07 10.68
CA ASN A 30 -7.19 -18.99 10.70
C ASN A 30 -7.69 -17.58 11.05
N GLN A 31 -7.03 -16.87 11.96
CA GLN A 31 -7.37 -15.48 12.27
C GLN A 31 -7.07 -14.54 11.09
N ILE A 32 -5.92 -14.74 10.43
CA ILE A 32 -5.55 -13.96 9.24
C ILE A 32 -6.54 -14.20 8.08
N ASN A 33 -7.01 -15.44 7.91
CA ASN A 33 -7.91 -15.82 6.81
C ASN A 33 -9.40 -15.74 7.17
N TRP A 34 -9.75 -15.31 8.39
CA TRP A 34 -11.14 -15.15 8.77
C TRP A 34 -11.78 -14.03 7.94
N ARG A 35 -12.95 -14.32 7.36
CA ARG A 35 -13.76 -13.35 6.61
C ARG A 35 -14.97 -12.91 7.45
N PRO A 36 -15.25 -11.59 7.53
CA PRO A 36 -16.46 -11.10 8.16
C PRO A 36 -17.75 -11.52 7.44
N SER A 37 -17.68 -11.67 6.11
CA SER A 37 -18.76 -12.18 5.26
C SER A 37 -18.20 -12.60 3.90
N ASP A 38 -18.99 -13.33 3.09
CA ASP A 38 -18.59 -13.77 1.75
C ASP A 38 -18.26 -12.63 0.77
N LYS A 39 -18.68 -11.41 1.09
CA LYS A 39 -18.49 -10.20 0.27
C LYS A 39 -17.35 -9.31 0.77
N GLN A 40 -16.70 -9.69 1.88
CA GLN A 40 -15.64 -8.90 2.50
C GLN A 40 -14.34 -9.70 2.51
N TRP A 41 -13.24 -8.98 2.35
CA TRP A 41 -11.91 -9.56 2.43
C TRP A 41 -11.56 -9.93 3.87
N SER A 42 -10.82 -11.01 4.01
CA SER A 42 -10.06 -11.33 5.21
C SER A 42 -8.88 -10.38 5.37
N VAL A 43 -8.24 -10.40 6.54
CA VAL A 43 -6.98 -9.66 6.78
C VAL A 43 -5.89 -10.10 5.80
N GLY A 44 -5.78 -11.41 5.54
CA GLY A 44 -4.83 -11.97 4.58
C GLY A 44 -5.06 -11.46 3.15
N GLU A 45 -6.32 -11.36 2.73
CA GLU A 45 -6.68 -10.77 1.43
C GLU A 45 -6.36 -9.27 1.35
N CYS A 46 -6.52 -8.52 2.45
CA CYS A 46 -6.07 -7.14 2.50
C CYS A 46 -4.54 -7.03 2.30
N PHE A 47 -3.75 -7.89 2.93
CA PHE A 47 -2.29 -7.91 2.70
C PHE A 47 -1.93 -8.34 1.28
N GLU A 48 -2.60 -9.35 0.72
CA GLU A 48 -2.41 -9.76 -0.68
C GLU A 48 -2.72 -8.62 -1.66
N HIS A 49 -3.78 -7.84 -1.43
CA HIS A 49 -4.10 -6.65 -2.21
C HIS A 49 -2.97 -5.62 -2.18
N LEU A 50 -2.45 -5.33 -0.99
CA LEU A 50 -1.36 -4.38 -0.81
C LEU A 50 -0.08 -4.89 -1.48
N ILE A 51 0.24 -6.18 -1.35
CA ILE A 51 1.41 -6.80 -1.99
C ILE A 51 1.33 -6.67 -3.52
N ARG A 52 0.18 -7.01 -4.11
CA ARG A 52 -0.05 -6.85 -5.56
C ARG A 52 0.12 -5.42 -6.02
N THR A 53 -0.37 -4.48 -5.23
CA THR A 53 -0.26 -3.05 -5.51
C THR A 53 1.20 -2.63 -5.50
N ASN A 54 1.91 -2.90 -4.42
CA ASN A 54 3.33 -2.59 -4.28
C ASN A 54 4.19 -3.24 -5.37
N SER A 55 3.91 -4.49 -5.78
CA SER A 55 4.64 -5.16 -6.87
C SER A 55 4.51 -4.46 -8.23
N LYS A 56 3.54 -3.55 -8.40
CA LYS A 56 3.41 -2.71 -9.60
C LYS A 56 4.10 -1.36 -9.44
N TYR A 57 4.10 -0.78 -8.25
CA TYR A 57 4.62 0.57 -8.01
C TYR A 57 6.10 0.62 -7.63
N ILE A 58 6.59 -0.35 -6.85
CA ILE A 58 8.00 -0.40 -6.41
C ILE A 58 8.99 -0.37 -7.60
N PRO A 59 8.80 -1.16 -8.67
CA PRO A 59 9.70 -1.08 -9.82
C PRO A 59 9.74 0.31 -10.46
N ALA A 60 8.60 1.00 -10.53
CA ALA A 60 8.53 2.36 -11.09
C ALA A 60 9.25 3.38 -10.19
N TYR A 61 9.15 3.24 -8.86
CA TYR A 61 9.90 4.07 -7.92
C TYR A 61 11.41 3.84 -8.02
N GLN A 62 11.82 2.57 -8.11
CA GLN A 62 13.23 2.20 -8.26
C GLN A 62 13.81 2.71 -9.57
N GLU A 63 13.08 2.55 -10.69
CA GLU A 63 13.47 3.12 -11.97
C GLU A 63 13.64 4.64 -11.88
N TYR A 64 12.69 5.34 -11.29
CA TYR A 64 12.79 6.80 -11.10
C TYR A 64 13.99 7.18 -10.24
N ALA A 65 14.27 6.47 -9.14
CA ALA A 65 15.43 6.73 -8.29
C ALA A 65 16.76 6.58 -9.07
N LEU A 66 16.85 5.61 -9.97
CA LEU A 66 18.02 5.38 -10.82
C LEU A 66 18.26 6.49 -11.84
N THR A 67 17.22 7.21 -12.28
CA THR A 67 17.38 8.32 -13.24
C THR A 67 18.15 9.52 -12.67
N GLY A 68 18.38 9.57 -11.36
CA GLY A 68 19.15 10.64 -10.72
C GLY A 68 18.47 12.01 -10.78
N ILE A 69 17.17 12.07 -11.08
CA ILE A 69 16.38 13.30 -11.02
C ILE A 69 16.39 13.79 -9.58
N LYS A 70 17.21 14.80 -9.31
CA LYS A 70 17.26 15.46 -8.01
C LYS A 70 15.96 16.24 -7.84
N ASN A 71 15.11 15.77 -6.93
CA ASN A 71 13.97 16.53 -6.43
C ASN A 71 14.52 17.80 -5.77
N LYS A 72 14.55 18.92 -6.51
CA LYS A 72 14.70 20.20 -5.85
C LYS A 72 13.50 20.37 -4.91
N PRO A 73 13.70 20.88 -3.69
CA PRO A 73 12.58 21.22 -2.82
C PRO A 73 11.78 22.32 -3.51
N GLU A 74 10.71 21.90 -4.18
CA GLU A 74 9.81 22.76 -4.94
C GLU A 74 8.40 22.59 -4.37
N THR A 75 7.55 23.58 -4.61
CA THR A 75 6.14 23.49 -4.27
C THR A 75 5.53 22.31 -5.01
N PHE A 76 4.99 21.32 -4.28
CA PHE A 76 4.31 20.19 -4.90
C PHE A 76 3.09 20.68 -5.68
N ARG A 77 2.96 20.23 -6.93
CA ARG A 77 1.82 20.53 -7.81
C ARG A 77 1.26 19.24 -8.38
N HIS A 78 -0.06 19.11 -8.34
CA HIS A 78 -0.78 18.03 -9.00
C HIS A 78 -1.56 18.58 -10.20
N THR A 79 -1.77 17.75 -11.21
CA THR A 79 -2.79 18.04 -12.23
C THR A 79 -4.21 17.88 -11.64
N ILE A 80 -5.25 18.27 -12.38
CA ILE A 80 -6.64 18.04 -11.96
C ILE A 80 -6.89 16.54 -11.74
N ILE A 81 -6.40 15.70 -12.67
CA ILE A 81 -6.50 14.24 -12.59
C ILE A 81 -5.71 13.72 -11.37
N GLY A 82 -4.50 14.23 -11.15
CA GLY A 82 -3.70 13.88 -9.97
C GLY A 82 -4.40 14.20 -8.65
N LYS A 83 -5.03 15.38 -8.55
CA LYS A 83 -5.83 15.76 -7.38
C LYS A 83 -7.01 14.80 -7.14
N MET A 84 -7.70 14.41 -8.21
CA MET A 84 -8.82 13.46 -8.15
C MET A 84 -8.35 12.11 -7.64
N LEU A 85 -7.24 11.58 -8.17
CA LEU A 85 -6.65 10.33 -7.72
C LEU A 85 -6.26 10.38 -6.24
N ILE A 86 -5.51 11.40 -5.83
CA ILE A 86 -5.09 11.59 -4.42
C ILE A 86 -6.30 11.59 -3.50
N ASN A 87 -7.32 12.40 -3.81
CA ASN A 87 -8.53 12.45 -2.99
C ASN A 87 -9.32 11.14 -2.98
N SER A 88 -9.22 10.32 -4.03
CA SER A 88 -9.89 9.02 -4.06
C SER A 88 -9.26 7.98 -3.11
N MET A 89 -7.97 8.13 -2.81
CA MET A 89 -7.20 7.20 -1.97
C MET A 89 -7.12 7.63 -0.50
N LYS A 90 -7.65 8.81 -0.15
CA LYS A 90 -7.65 9.34 1.20
C LYS A 90 -8.50 8.48 2.16
N PRO A 91 -8.06 8.26 3.41
CA PRO A 91 -8.82 7.50 4.41
C PRO A 91 -10.24 8.04 4.66
N GLU A 92 -10.46 9.34 4.53
CA GLU A 92 -11.77 9.97 4.73
C GLU A 92 -12.75 9.70 3.58
N ASN A 93 -12.26 9.19 2.44
CA ASN A 93 -13.11 8.88 1.30
C ASN A 93 -13.90 7.59 1.54
N LYS A 94 -15.20 7.75 1.80
CA LYS A 94 -16.14 6.63 2.03
C LYS A 94 -16.76 6.06 0.74
N ARG A 95 -16.38 6.56 -0.44
CA ARG A 95 -16.94 6.08 -1.72
C ARG A 95 -16.45 4.67 -2.01
N LYS A 96 -17.39 3.75 -2.16
CA LYS A 96 -17.10 2.37 -2.59
C LYS A 96 -16.78 2.35 -4.08
N THR A 97 -15.61 1.82 -4.42
CA THR A 97 -15.19 1.60 -5.82
C THR A 97 -14.85 0.13 -6.00
N LYS A 98 -15.00 -0.36 -7.23
CA LYS A 98 -14.60 -1.74 -7.56
C LYS A 98 -13.09 -1.77 -7.72
N THR A 99 -12.43 -2.66 -6.98
CA THR A 99 -11.00 -2.91 -7.14
C THR A 99 -10.71 -3.48 -8.53
N PRO A 100 -9.79 -2.88 -9.31
CA PRO A 100 -9.37 -3.44 -10.59
C PRO A 100 -8.83 -4.85 -10.43
N GLY A 101 -9.05 -5.72 -11.42
CA GLY A 101 -8.71 -7.15 -11.34
C GLY A 101 -7.25 -7.43 -10.97
N ALA A 102 -6.31 -6.62 -11.47
CA ALA A 102 -4.88 -6.75 -11.16
C ALA A 102 -4.55 -6.58 -9.66
N PHE A 103 -5.41 -5.90 -8.91
CA PHE A 103 -5.23 -5.66 -7.48
C PHE A 103 -6.25 -6.43 -6.63
N ASN A 104 -7.23 -7.11 -7.23
CA ASN A 104 -8.27 -7.80 -6.47
C ASN A 104 -7.74 -9.14 -5.92
N PRO A 105 -7.70 -9.34 -4.60
CA PRO A 105 -7.22 -10.57 -3.97
C PRO A 105 -8.30 -11.68 -3.92
N PHE A 106 -9.56 -11.37 -4.26
CA PHE A 106 -10.67 -12.31 -4.07
C PHE A 106 -10.42 -13.66 -4.78
N GLY A 107 -10.56 -14.75 -4.02
CA GLY A 107 -10.33 -16.11 -4.51
C GLY A 107 -8.87 -16.55 -4.58
N SER A 108 -7.94 -15.71 -4.10
CA SER A 108 -6.52 -16.08 -4.00
C SER A 108 -6.30 -17.02 -2.82
N VAL A 109 -5.35 -17.95 -2.97
CA VAL A 109 -4.84 -18.75 -1.86
C VAL A 109 -3.86 -17.88 -1.09
N ILE A 110 -4.22 -17.53 0.14
CA ILE A 110 -3.37 -16.70 1.01
C ILE A 110 -2.26 -17.55 1.59
N LYS A 111 -1.02 -17.09 1.45
CA LYS A 111 0.14 -17.77 2.00
C LYS A 111 0.20 -17.62 3.53
N GLU A 112 0.73 -18.62 4.22
CA GLU A 112 0.90 -18.56 5.68
C GLU A 112 1.82 -17.40 6.12
N ASN A 113 2.80 -17.06 5.29
CA ASN A 113 3.75 -15.98 5.52
C ASN A 113 3.30 -14.62 4.97
N ILE A 114 2.02 -14.43 4.59
CA ILE A 114 1.56 -13.20 3.92
C ILE A 114 1.93 -11.90 4.66
N VAL A 115 1.86 -11.91 6.00
CA VAL A 115 2.24 -10.75 6.82
C VAL A 115 3.74 -10.47 6.72
N LYS A 116 4.58 -11.53 6.72
CA LYS A 116 6.03 -11.40 6.55
C LYS A 116 6.39 -10.93 5.14
N ASP A 117 5.68 -11.43 4.12
CA ASP A 117 5.87 -11.03 2.72
C ASP A 117 5.56 -9.53 2.55
N PHE A 118 4.47 -9.04 3.14
CA PHE A 118 4.15 -7.62 3.14
C PHE A 118 5.21 -6.79 3.88
N LEU A 119 5.63 -7.20 5.08
CA LEU A 119 6.65 -6.49 5.85
C LEU A 119 7.99 -6.42 5.09
N HIS A 120 8.37 -7.50 4.41
CA HIS A 120 9.57 -7.52 3.57
C HIS A 120 9.48 -6.48 2.46
N GLN A 121 8.38 -6.48 1.72
CA GLN A 121 8.16 -5.53 0.63
C GLN A 121 8.04 -4.09 1.13
N ASN A 122 7.43 -3.85 2.28
CA ASN A 122 7.33 -2.51 2.88
C ASN A 122 8.71 -1.95 3.25
N ASN A 123 9.69 -2.80 3.60
CA ASN A 123 11.07 -2.37 3.83
C ASN A 123 11.82 -2.03 2.54
N GLU A 124 11.39 -2.50 1.36
CA GLU A 124 11.99 -2.12 0.07
C GLU A 124 11.57 -0.71 -0.39
N VAL A 125 10.53 -0.16 0.23
CA VAL A 125 9.92 1.13 -0.11
C VAL A 125 10.63 2.31 0.57
N VAL A 126 11.30 2.06 1.71
CA VAL A 126 11.97 3.09 2.55
C VAL A 126 13.48 3.05 2.37
#